data_AF-A0A412HKP0-F1
#
_entry.id   AF-A0A412HKP0-F1
#
_cell.length_a   1.000
_cell.length_b   1.000
_cell.length_c   1.000
_cell.angle_alpha   90.00
_cell.angle_beta   90.00
_cell.angle_gamma   90.00
#
_symmetry.space_group_name_H-M   'P 1'
#
loop_
_entity.id
_entity.type
_entity.pdbx_description
1 polymer ?
#
loop_
_entity_poly.entity_id
_entity_poly.type
_entity_poly.pdbx_seq_one_letter_code
_entity_poly.pdbx_strand_id
1 'polypeptide(L)' 'MAIGLHECNGSAYWFNGSGAMATGWVLDGGTWYYATGSGALARGPVSVGGVPYCFDARTGAMLT' A
#
# COMPACT_ATOMS: atom_id res chain seq x y z
N MET A 1 -0.32 -14.56 13.20
CA MET A 1 0.21 -13.22 12.87
C MET A 1 0.18 -13.06 11.36
N ALA A 2 -0.37 -11.95 10.86
CA ALA A 2 -0.36 -11.63 9.44
C ALA A 2 0.95 -10.92 9.10
N ILE A 3 1.59 -11.30 7.99
CA ILE A 3 2.78 -10.65 7.45
C ILE A 3 2.59 -10.50 5.94
N GLY A 4 3.14 -9.42 5.37
CA GLY A 4 2.97 -9.10 3.95
C GLY A 4 1.58 -8.55 3.61
N LEU A 5 1.16 -8.75 2.36
CA LEU A 5 -0.12 -8.26 1.82
C LEU A 5 -1.30 -9.08 2.37
N HIS A 6 -2.32 -8.39 2.88
CA HIS A 6 -3.58 -9.00 3.31
C HIS A 6 -4.78 -8.18 2.86
N GLU A 7 -5.77 -8.85 2.27
CA GLU A 7 -7.03 -8.21 1.88
C GLU A 7 -8.12 -8.45 2.93
N CYS A 8 -8.80 -7.38 3.33
CA CYS A 8 -9.94 -7.41 4.23
C CYS A 8 -11.04 -6.50 3.68
N ASN A 9 -12.22 -7.07 3.44
CA ASN A 9 -13.41 -6.35 2.98
C ASN A 9 -13.18 -5.44 1.76
N GLY A 10 -12.38 -5.91 0.79
CA GLY A 10 -12.04 -5.18 -0.44
C GLY A 10 -10.89 -4.16 -0.32
N SER A 11 -10.34 -3.98 0.87
CA SER A 11 -9.14 -3.15 1.10
C SER A 11 -7.92 -4.02 1.37
N ALA A 12 -6.77 -3.66 0.78
CA ALA A 12 -5.52 -4.35 1.03
C ALA A 12 -4.71 -3.62 2.10
N TYR A 13 -4.00 -4.37 2.95
CA TYR A 13 -3.19 -3.89 4.06
C TYR A 13 -1.83 -4.55 4.00
N TRP A 14 -0.80 -3.83 4.40
CA TRP A 14 0.56 -4.36 4.49
C TRP A 14 0.95 -4.54 5.95
N PHE A 15 1.45 -5.72 6.30
CA PHE A 15 1.97 -6.02 7.62
C PHE A 15 3.48 -6.27 7.54
N ASN A 16 4.25 -5.59 8.40
CA ASN A 16 5.69 -5.78 8.46
C ASN A 16 6.07 -7.12 9.11
N GLY A 17 7.37 -7.44 9.19
CA GLY A 17 7.85 -8.71 9.77
C GLY A 17 7.47 -8.94 11.24
N SER A 18 7.10 -7.88 11.96
CA SER A 18 6.59 -7.96 13.34
C SER A 18 5.07 -8.15 13.40
N GLY A 19 4.38 -8.15 12.26
CA GLY A 19 2.93 -8.20 12.15
C GLY A 19 2.23 -6.87 12.44
N ALA A 20 2.97 -5.75 12.50
CA ALA A 20 2.37 -4.42 12.63
C ALA A 20 1.94 -3.90 11.26
N MET A 21 0.76 -3.29 11.21
CA MET A 21 0.22 -2.66 10.01
C MET A 21 1.10 -1.47 9.60
N ALA A 22 1.50 -1.42 8.33
CA ALA A 22 2.29 -0.33 7.78
C ALA A 22 1.40 0.87 7.43
N THR A 23 1.96 2.06 7.54
CA THR A 23 1.37 3.33 7.11
C THR A 23 2.45 4.15 6.39
N GLY A 24 2.11 4.80 5.29
CA GLY A 24 3.04 5.51 4.42
C GLY A 24 3.63 4.64 3.31
N TRP A 25 4.80 5.02 2.82
CA TRP A 25 5.48 4.34 1.72
C TRP A 25 6.05 2.98 2.15
N VAL A 26 5.82 1.97 1.31
CA VAL A 26 6.31 0.60 1.49
C VAL A 26 7.07 0.20 0.23
N LEU A 27 8.30 -0.26 0.39
CA LEU A 27 9.09 -0.83 -0.70
C LEU A 27 9.19 -2.33 -0.46
N ASP A 28 8.65 -3.12 -1.38
CA ASP A 28 8.73 -4.57 -1.34
C ASP A 28 9.20 -5.11 -2.70
N GLY A 29 10.27 -5.91 -2.69
CA GLY A 29 10.81 -6.52 -3.92
C GLY A 29 11.21 -5.53 -5.03
N GLY A 30 11.46 -4.26 -4.70
CA GLY A 30 11.74 -3.20 -5.68
C GLY A 30 10.51 -2.46 -6.20
N THR A 31 9.31 -2.85 -5.77
CA THR A 31 8.05 -2.19 -6.10
C THR A 31 7.60 -1.30 -4.95
N TRP A 32 7.21 -0.07 -5.26
CA TRP A 32 6.65 0.85 -4.28
C TRP A 32 5.14 0.64 -4.11
N TYR A 33 4.69 0.76 -2.88
CA TYR A 33 3.30 0.75 -2.47
C TYR A 33 3.09 1.90 -1.48
N TYR A 34 1.85 2.35 -1.33
CA TYR A 34 1.52 3.40 -0.36
C TYR A 34 0.36 2.98 0.52
N ALA A 35 0.61 2.77 1.80
CA ALA A 35 -0.41 2.60 2.81
C ALA A 35 -0.91 3.98 3.26
N THR A 36 -2.20 4.23 3.09
CA THR A 36 -2.85 5.47 3.54
C THR A 36 -2.84 5.56 5.08
N GLY A 37 -3.33 6.67 5.63
CA GLY A 37 -3.40 6.85 7.10
C GLY A 37 -4.26 5.81 7.83
N SER A 38 -5.15 5.10 7.12
CA SER A 38 -5.93 3.98 7.67
C SER A 38 -5.21 2.63 7.57
N GLY A 39 -4.02 2.59 6.98
CA GLY A 39 -3.26 1.38 6.65
C GLY A 39 -3.69 0.68 5.37
N ALA A 40 -4.77 1.14 4.72
CA ALA A 40 -5.21 0.60 3.44
C ALA A 40 -4.28 1.05 2.32
N LEU A 41 -3.86 0.13 1.46
CA LEU A 41 -3.03 0.41 0.29
C LEU A 41 -3.79 1.24 -0.74
N ALA A 42 -3.11 2.24 -1.27
CA ALA A 42 -3.59 3.05 -2.37
C ALA A 42 -3.72 2.20 -3.64
N ARG A 43 -4.84 2.38 -4.34
CA ARG A 43 -5.16 1.74 -5.61
C ARG A 43 -5.69 2.82 -6.54
N GLY A 44 -5.18 2.86 -7.77
CA GLY A 44 -5.50 3.92 -8.73
C GLY A 44 -4.76 5.24 -8.45
N PRO A 45 -5.25 6.35 -9.02
CA PRO A 45 -4.65 7.67 -8.84
C PRO A 45 -4.88 8.19 -7.41
N VAL A 46 -3.79 8.58 -6.74
CA VAL A 46 -3.78 9.12 -5.38
C VAL A 46 -2.82 10.31 -5.31
N SER A 47 -3.21 11.37 -4.59
CA SER A 47 -2.33 12.51 -4.34
C SER A 47 -1.65 12.36 -2.97
N VAL A 48 -0.34 12.21 -2.95
CA VAL A 48 0.47 12.16 -1.72
C VAL A 48 1.23 13.46 -1.58
N GLY A 49 0.91 14.26 -0.56
CA GLY A 49 1.59 15.54 -0.32
C GLY A 49 1.45 16.56 -1.46
N GLY A 50 0.37 16.51 -2.24
CA GLY A 50 0.14 17.38 -3.40
C GLY A 50 0.76 16.88 -4.71
N VAL A 51 1.50 15.76 -4.67
CA VAL A 51 2.04 15.10 -5.87
C VAL A 51 1.12 13.94 -6.27
N PRO A 52 0.64 13.88 -7.52
CA PRO A 52 -0.16 12.76 -7.99
C PRO A 52 0.73 11.54 -8.25
N TYR A 53 0.31 10.40 -7.70
CA TYR A 53 0.89 9.08 -7.92
C TYR A 53 -0.18 8.16 -8.46
N CYS A 54 0.20 7.28 -9.38
CA CYS A 54 -0.70 6.27 -9.90
C CYS A 54 -0.28 4.92 -9.33
N PHE A 55 -1.20 4.22 -8.67
CA PHE A 55 -1.00 2.84 -8.24
C PHE A 55 -1.87 1.93 -9.10
N ASP A 56 -1.37 0.76 -9.42
CA ASP A 56 -2.12 -0.26 -10.15
C ASP A 56 -3.39 -0.62 -9.36
N ALA A 57 -4.53 -0.60 -10.04
CA ALA A 57 -5.83 -0.76 -9.38
C ALA A 57 -6.05 -2.17 -8.81
N ARG A 58 -5.31 -3.17 -9.28
CA ARG A 58 -5.42 -4.57 -8.82
C ARG A 58 -4.46 -4.85 -7.68
N THR A 59 -3.21 -4.45 -7.83
CA THR A 59 -2.10 -4.84 -6.94
C THR A 59 -1.70 -3.76 -5.96
N GLY A 60 -2.01 -2.48 -6.25
CA GLY A 60 -1.51 -1.34 -5.49
C GLY A 60 -0.04 -1.00 -5.75
N ALA A 61 0.59 -1.63 -6.75
CA ALA A 61 1.97 -1.32 -7.15
C ALA A 61 2.04 0.07 -7.78
N MET A 62 3.00 0.89 -7.38
CA MET A 62 3.22 2.21 -7.95
C MET A 62 3.63 2.08 -9.42
N LEU A 63 2.91 2.77 -10.28
CA LEU A 63 3.22 2.93 -11.69
C LEU A 63 4.22 4.08 -11.85
N THR A 64 5.20 3.89 -12.75
CA THR A 64 6.21 4.88 -13.11
C THR A 64 5.80 5.69 -14.33
#